data_AF-A0A6G3U2V9-F1
#
_entry.id   AF-A0A6G3U2V9-F1
#
_cell.length_a   1.000
_cell.length_b   1.000
_cell.length_c   1.000
_cell.angle_alpha   90.00
_cell.angle_beta   90.00
_cell.angle_gamma   90.00
#
_symmetry.space_group_name_H-M   'P 1'
#
loop_
_entity.id
_entity.type
_entity.pdbx_description
1 polymer ?
#
loop_
_entity_poly.entity_id
_entity_poly.type
_entity_poly.pdbx_seq_one_letter_code
_entity_poly.pdbx_strand_id
1 'polypeptide(L)'
;MMVGMLAAMSTAPHPSSSQATAVSRDGGDACPGALRLHAADDGALARVRIPGGVLTVRQATSLGDAARRLGDGELHLTSRGNVQLRGLRPACGAELAGLLEPAGLLPSPAHERVRNVVASPLSGLDGHGVRDVRPWLTALDAALCASTAAVTLSGRFLFALDDGRGDVA
;
A
#
# COMPACT_ATOMS: atom_id res chain seq x y z
N MET A 1 -22.83 -18.76 46.84
CA MET A 1 -21.90 -19.80 46.31
C MET A 1 -22.34 -20.07 44.88
N MET A 2 -21.57 -19.87 43.82
CA MET A 2 -20.13 -20.04 43.65
C MET A 2 -19.67 -19.15 42.47
N VAL A 3 -18.70 -18.28 42.71
CA VAL A 3 -18.03 -17.47 41.68
C VAL A 3 -17.08 -18.39 40.92
N GLY A 4 -17.28 -18.53 39.61
CA GLY A 4 -16.40 -19.29 38.73
C GLY A 4 -15.20 -18.44 38.31
N MET A 5 -14.04 -18.75 38.88
CA MET A 5 -12.73 -18.18 38.55
C MET A 5 -12.23 -18.75 37.23
N LEU A 6 -12.16 -17.94 36.16
CA LEU A 6 -11.43 -18.32 34.95
C LEU A 6 -9.92 -18.15 35.18
N ALA A 7 -9.20 -19.27 35.12
CA ALA A 7 -7.76 -19.33 35.24
C ALA A 7 -7.07 -18.63 34.07
N ALA A 8 -6.06 -17.82 34.39
CA ALA A 8 -5.14 -17.23 33.44
C ALA A 8 -4.40 -18.33 32.65
N MET A 9 -4.48 -18.26 31.31
CA MET A 9 -3.67 -19.10 30.44
C MET A 9 -2.23 -18.59 30.44
N SER A 10 -1.32 -19.46 30.88
CA SER A 10 0.12 -19.22 30.92
C SER A 10 0.67 -19.06 29.49
N THR A 11 1.15 -17.87 29.14
CA THR A 11 1.93 -17.65 27.92
C THR A 11 3.30 -18.33 28.06
N ALA A 12 3.49 -19.47 27.40
CA ALA A 12 4.81 -20.06 27.26
C ALA A 12 5.73 -19.08 26.51
N PRO A 13 6.97 -18.83 26.95
CA PRO A 13 7.88 -17.98 26.22
C PRO A 13 8.19 -18.60 24.85
N HIS A 14 8.03 -17.81 23.79
CA HIS A 14 8.46 -18.19 22.46
C HIS A 14 9.98 -18.46 22.47
N PRO A 15 10.46 -19.59 21.93
CA PRO A 15 11.88 -19.80 21.77
C PRO A 15 12.44 -18.70 20.85
N SER A 16 13.38 -17.92 21.37
CA SER A 16 14.17 -16.97 20.60
C SER A 16 14.86 -17.71 19.45
N SER A 17 14.45 -17.44 18.21
CA SER A 17 15.13 -18.00 17.04
C SER A 17 16.50 -17.34 16.91
N SER A 18 17.54 -17.97 17.47
CA SER A 18 18.90 -17.42 17.48
C SER A 18 19.64 -17.50 16.14
N GLN A 19 18.95 -17.76 15.03
CA GLN A 19 19.53 -17.72 13.69
C GLN A 19 18.51 -17.21 12.66
N ALA A 20 18.27 -15.91 12.69
CA ALA A 20 18.01 -15.18 11.46
C ALA A 20 19.25 -14.32 11.20
N THR A 21 20.32 -14.95 10.71
CA THR A 21 21.31 -14.19 9.94
C THR A 21 20.51 -13.47 8.87
N ALA A 22 20.41 -12.15 8.98
CA ALA A 22 19.78 -11.33 7.98
C ALA A 22 20.56 -11.57 6.69
N VAL A 23 20.02 -12.43 5.83
CA VAL A 23 20.53 -12.57 4.47
C VAL A 23 20.39 -11.17 3.88
N SER A 24 21.53 -10.51 3.69
CA SER A 24 21.62 -9.28 2.91
C SER A 24 21.15 -9.63 1.51
N ARG A 25 19.86 -9.41 1.24
CA ARG A 25 19.30 -9.50 -0.10
C ARG A 25 19.83 -8.29 -0.86
N ASP A 26 20.97 -8.47 -1.50
CA ASP A 26 21.62 -7.50 -2.39
C ASP A 26 20.84 -7.27 -3.71
N GLY A 27 19.63 -7.82 -3.81
CA GLY A 27 18.67 -7.41 -4.82
C GLY A 27 18.07 -6.08 -4.41
N GLY A 28 18.50 -5.00 -5.04
CA GLY A 28 17.86 -3.68 -4.91
C GLY A 28 16.35 -3.82 -4.95
N ASP A 29 15.66 -3.07 -4.09
CA ASP A 29 14.21 -3.18 -3.87
C ASP A 29 13.46 -3.39 -5.21
N ALA A 30 12.95 -4.60 -5.41
CA ALA A 30 12.25 -5.02 -6.62
C ALA A 30 10.73 -4.85 -6.45
N CYS A 31 10.30 -3.88 -5.64
CA CYS A 31 8.89 -3.60 -5.51
C CYS A 31 8.35 -3.02 -6.84
N PRO A 32 7.23 -3.55 -7.37
CA PRO A 32 6.57 -2.95 -8.52
C PRO A 32 6.10 -1.54 -8.23
N GLY A 33 6.40 -0.67 -9.20
CA GLY A 33 5.97 0.71 -9.26
C GLY A 33 5.19 0.96 -10.55
N ALA A 34 4.64 2.17 -10.68
CA ALA A 34 3.96 2.61 -11.89
C ALA A 34 4.94 2.98 -13.01
N LEU A 35 6.19 3.33 -12.67
CA LEU A 35 7.24 3.68 -13.64
C LEU A 35 8.15 2.51 -14.00
N ARG A 36 8.32 1.57 -13.06
CA ARG A 36 9.10 0.34 -13.29
C ARG A 36 8.19 -0.88 -13.18
N LEU A 37 7.75 -1.33 -14.35
CA LEU A 37 6.94 -2.54 -14.47
C LEU A 37 7.75 -3.78 -14.11
N HIS A 38 7.07 -4.79 -13.58
CA HIS A 38 7.67 -6.09 -13.27
C HIS A 38 7.16 -7.15 -14.24
N ALA A 39 8.01 -8.08 -14.62
CA ALA A 39 7.59 -9.22 -15.43
C ALA A 39 6.75 -10.19 -14.58
N ALA A 40 5.62 -10.64 -15.12
CA ALA A 40 4.78 -11.70 -14.60
C ALA A 40 4.33 -12.61 -15.76
N ASP A 41 3.76 -13.77 -15.43
CA ASP A 41 3.38 -14.79 -16.42
C ASP A 41 2.24 -14.32 -17.34
N ASP A 42 1.39 -13.43 -16.84
CA ASP A 42 0.26 -12.83 -17.55
C ASP A 42 0.66 -11.60 -18.37
N GLY A 43 1.88 -11.08 -18.20
CA GLY A 43 2.36 -9.83 -18.80
C GLY A 43 3.10 -8.98 -17.79
N ALA A 44 3.33 -7.71 -18.11
CA ALA A 44 3.94 -6.81 -17.14
C ALA A 44 2.94 -6.39 -16.04
N LEU A 45 3.44 -6.06 -14.86
CA LEU A 45 2.66 -5.66 -13.70
C LEU A 45 3.08 -4.28 -13.22
N ALA A 46 2.10 -3.41 -12.98
CA ALA A 46 2.27 -2.16 -12.26
C ALA A 46 1.51 -2.19 -10.95
N ARG A 47 2.10 -1.65 -9.90
CA ARG A 47 1.38 -1.38 -8.65
C ARG A 47 1.22 0.12 -8.49
N VAL A 48 -0.02 0.56 -8.34
CA VAL A 48 -0.37 1.95 -8.09
C VAL A 48 -0.63 2.14 -6.60
N ARG A 49 0.06 3.11 -6.00
CA ARG A 49 -0.06 3.44 -4.59
C ARG A 49 -1.31 4.27 -4.33
N ILE A 50 -2.14 3.81 -3.39
CA ILE A 50 -3.37 4.46 -2.94
C ILE A 50 -3.28 4.64 -1.42
N PRO A 51 -2.86 5.83 -0.91
CA PRO A 51 -2.77 6.07 0.52
C PRO A 51 -4.07 5.76 1.25
N GLY A 52 -4.01 4.87 2.25
CA GLY A 52 -5.17 4.43 3.02
C GLY A 52 -6.24 3.70 2.22
N GLY A 53 -5.98 3.33 0.95
CA GLY A 53 -6.99 2.76 0.05
C GLY A 53 -8.08 3.75 -0.39
N VAL A 54 -7.87 5.06 -0.19
CA VAL A 54 -8.85 6.09 -0.53
C VAL A 54 -8.69 6.54 -1.99
N LEU A 55 -9.74 6.36 -2.80
CA LEU A 55 -9.80 6.81 -4.19
C LEU A 55 -10.89 7.86 -4.39
N THR A 56 -10.56 8.89 -5.16
CA THR A 56 -11.58 9.74 -5.79
C THR A 56 -12.20 9.03 -7.01
N VAL A 57 -13.40 9.43 -7.40
CA VAL A 57 -14.06 8.93 -8.63
C VAL A 57 -13.18 9.11 -9.87
N ARG A 58 -12.51 10.27 -9.97
CA ARG A 58 -11.57 10.55 -11.07
C ARG A 58 -10.43 9.54 -11.11
N GLN A 59 -9.80 9.28 -9.96
CA GLN A 59 -8.70 8.32 -9.87
C GLN A 59 -9.15 6.90 -10.20
N ALA A 60 -10.31 6.46 -9.68
CA ALA A 60 -10.88 5.15 -10.00
C ALA A 60 -11.17 5.00 -11.50
N THR A 61 -11.70 6.04 -12.14
CA THR A 61 -11.97 6.07 -13.59
C THR A 61 -10.67 5.96 -14.39
N SER A 62 -9.65 6.76 -14.05
CA SER A 62 -8.35 6.72 -14.71
C SER A 62 -7.65 5.36 -14.58
N LEU A 63 -7.78 4.69 -13.42
CA LEU A 63 -7.29 3.33 -13.25
C LEU A 63 -8.00 2.34 -14.18
N GLY A 64 -9.33 2.40 -14.24
CA GLY A 64 -10.11 1.53 -15.13
C GLY A 64 -9.79 1.76 -16.61
N ASP A 65 -9.57 3.01 -17.02
CA ASP A 65 -9.14 3.33 -18.38
C ASP A 65 -7.74 2.79 -18.67
N ALA A 66 -6.80 2.91 -17.73
CA ALA A 66 -5.46 2.36 -17.87
C ALA A 66 -5.50 0.83 -17.98
N ALA A 67 -6.31 0.14 -17.15
CA ALA A 67 -6.47 -1.30 -17.19
C ALA A 67 -7.00 -1.78 -18.56
N ARG A 68 -8.08 -1.15 -19.06
CA ARG A 68 -8.69 -1.50 -20.36
C ARG A 68 -7.79 -1.22 -21.55
N ARG A 69 -6.98 -0.16 -21.49
CA ARG A 69 -6.13 0.25 -22.63
C ARG A 69 -4.82 -0.49 -22.69
N LEU A 70 -4.24 -0.79 -21.53
CA LEU A 70 -2.83 -1.22 -21.44
C LEU A 70 -2.67 -2.64 -20.92
N GLY A 71 -3.66 -3.19 -20.23
CA GLY A 71 -3.61 -4.48 -19.55
C GLY A 71 -4.79 -5.39 -19.87
N ASP A 72 -5.16 -6.22 -18.89
CA ASP A 72 -6.25 -7.21 -18.98
C ASP A 72 -7.66 -6.65 -18.78
N GLY A 73 -7.79 -5.36 -18.47
CA GLY A 73 -9.07 -4.70 -18.23
C GLY A 73 -9.55 -4.71 -16.78
N GLU A 74 -8.84 -5.39 -15.87
CA GLU A 74 -9.27 -5.57 -14.48
C GLU A 74 -8.44 -4.74 -13.49
N LEU A 75 -9.06 -4.40 -12.36
CA LEU A 75 -8.39 -3.75 -11.23
C LEU A 75 -8.22 -4.75 -10.09
N HIS A 76 -6.97 -5.10 -9.78
CA HIS A 76 -6.67 -6.04 -8.72
C HIS A 76 -6.34 -5.30 -7.42
N LEU A 77 -7.18 -5.48 -6.39
CA LEU A 77 -6.92 -4.92 -5.07
C LEU A 77 -5.86 -5.74 -4.33
N THR A 78 -4.97 -5.06 -3.62
CA THR A 78 -3.99 -5.70 -2.73
C THR A 78 -4.53 -5.74 -1.30
N SER A 79 -4.02 -6.67 -0.48
CA SER A 79 -4.35 -6.75 0.96
C SER A 79 -4.02 -5.49 1.77
N ARG A 80 -3.31 -4.52 1.17
CA ARG A 80 -2.92 -3.27 1.81
C ARG A 80 -3.51 -2.03 1.13
N GLY A 81 -4.64 -2.18 0.44
CA GLY A 81 -5.41 -1.07 -0.12
C GLY A 81 -4.89 -0.45 -1.42
N ASN A 82 -3.79 -0.94 -1.99
CA ASN A 82 -3.29 -0.51 -3.30
C ASN A 82 -3.97 -1.25 -4.45
N VAL A 83 -3.76 -0.75 -5.67
CA VAL A 83 -4.25 -1.35 -6.93
C VAL A 83 -3.08 -1.93 -7.73
N GLN A 84 -3.30 -3.08 -8.36
CA GLN A 84 -2.42 -3.70 -9.35
C GLN A 84 -3.10 -3.70 -10.72
N LEU A 85 -2.34 -3.30 -11.73
CA LEU A 85 -2.68 -3.45 -13.13
C LEU A 85 -1.83 -4.60 -13.68
N ARG A 86 -2.48 -5.56 -14.34
CA ARG A 86 -1.89 -6.81 -14.82
C ARG A 86 -2.07 -6.97 -16.32
N GLY A 87 -1.37 -7.94 -16.89
CA GLY A 87 -1.36 -8.17 -18.32
C GLY A 87 -0.81 -6.99 -19.14
N LEU A 88 -0.02 -6.12 -18.53
CA LEU A 88 0.44 -4.90 -19.19
C LEU A 88 1.36 -5.24 -20.36
N ARG A 89 1.18 -4.53 -21.47
CA ARG A 89 2.09 -4.63 -22.62
C ARG A 89 3.54 -4.30 -22.19
N PRO A 90 4.54 -5.01 -22.72
CA PRO A 90 5.94 -4.66 -22.48
C PRO A 90 6.22 -3.19 -22.80
N ALA A 91 7.03 -2.53 -21.96
CA ALA A 91 7.45 -1.14 -22.12
C ALA A 91 6.33 -0.06 -22.14
N CYS A 92 5.09 -0.37 -21.73
CA CYS A 92 4.01 0.63 -21.66
C CYS A 92 4.09 1.58 -20.45
N GLY A 93 5.19 1.57 -19.69
CA GLY A 93 5.32 2.32 -18.44
C GLY A 93 5.16 3.84 -18.63
N ALA A 94 5.70 4.41 -19.71
CA ALA A 94 5.55 5.84 -20.01
C ALA A 94 4.10 6.20 -20.36
N GLU A 95 3.40 5.36 -21.13
CA GLU A 95 1.98 5.57 -21.44
C GLU A 95 1.12 5.44 -20.17
N LEU A 96 1.42 4.46 -19.32
CA LEU A 96 0.76 4.31 -18.03
C LEU A 96 0.97 5.54 -17.15
N ALA A 97 2.20 6.04 -17.04
CA ALA A 97 2.50 7.25 -16.29
C ALA A 97 1.68 8.45 -16.77
N GLY A 98 1.57 8.64 -18.10
CA GLY A 98 0.77 9.70 -18.70
C GLY A 98 -0.73 9.62 -18.40
N LEU A 99 -1.26 8.44 -18.06
CA LEU A 99 -2.66 8.28 -17.60
C LEU A 99 -2.80 8.54 -16.10
N LEU A 100 -1.82 8.13 -15.30
CA LEU A 100 -1.89 8.18 -13.84
C LEU A 100 -1.51 9.56 -13.26
N GLU A 101 -0.55 10.25 -13.86
CA GLU A 101 -0.04 11.53 -13.36
C GLU A 101 -1.12 12.64 -13.35
N PRO A 102 -1.90 12.86 -14.43
CA PRO A 102 -2.98 13.86 -14.41
C PRO A 102 -4.09 13.54 -13.39
N ALA A 103 -4.27 12.26 -13.05
CA ALA A 103 -5.21 11.81 -12.05
C ALA A 103 -4.70 12.02 -10.60
N GLY A 104 -3.41 12.31 -10.42
CA GLY A 104 -2.75 12.40 -9.12
C GLY A 104 -2.43 11.03 -8.51
N LEU A 105 -2.28 10.00 -9.33
CA LEU A 105 -1.92 8.63 -8.91
C LEU A 105 -0.42 8.34 -9.03
N LEU A 106 0.34 9.35 -9.47
CA LEU A 106 1.79 9.34 -9.53
C LEU A 106 2.31 10.62 -8.85
N PRO A 107 2.53 10.63 -7.52
CA PRO A 107 2.81 11.86 -6.78
C PRO A 107 4.13 12.52 -7.22
N SER A 108 5.17 11.73 -7.50
CA SER A 108 6.32 12.13 -8.30
C SER A 108 7.13 10.92 -8.74
N PRO A 109 8.01 11.03 -9.75
CA PRO A 109 8.87 9.91 -10.16
C PRO A 109 9.74 9.36 -9.03
N ALA A 110 10.21 10.23 -8.12
CA ALA A 110 11.02 9.82 -6.97
C ALA A 110 10.19 9.17 -5.85
N HIS A 111 8.88 9.45 -5.79
CA HIS A 111 8.00 8.99 -4.71
C HIS A 111 6.95 7.97 -5.16
N GLU A 112 6.96 7.53 -6.41
CA GLU A 112 6.02 6.53 -6.93
C GLU A 112 6.11 5.20 -6.17
N ARG A 113 7.28 4.89 -5.62
CA ARG A 113 7.55 3.72 -4.78
C ARG A 113 7.59 4.03 -3.28
N VAL A 114 7.39 5.29 -2.91
CA VAL A 114 7.40 5.68 -1.51
C VAL A 114 6.19 5.06 -0.81
N ARG A 115 6.36 4.81 0.48
CA ARG A 115 5.79 3.68 1.20
C ARG A 115 4.29 3.57 1.14
N ASN A 116 3.85 2.32 1.31
CA ASN A 116 2.45 2.09 1.53
C ASN A 116 2.02 2.71 2.87
N VAL A 117 0.83 3.32 2.86
CA VAL A 117 0.17 3.81 4.07
C VAL A 117 -1.16 3.08 4.14
N VAL A 118 -1.36 2.30 5.20
CA VAL A 118 -2.65 1.66 5.48
C VAL A 118 -3.32 2.47 6.59
N ALA A 119 -4.63 2.62 6.47
CA ALA A 119 -5.46 3.28 7.47
C ALA A 119 -6.74 2.47 7.71
N SER A 120 -7.36 2.61 8.88
CA SER A 120 -8.67 2.01 9.18
C SER A 120 -9.69 2.37 8.08
N PRO A 121 -10.24 1.43 7.30
CA PRO A 121 -11.00 1.72 6.09
C PRO A 121 -12.28 2.54 6.33
N LEU A 122 -12.87 2.42 7.52
CA LEU A 122 -14.12 3.09 7.90
C LEU A 122 -13.91 4.34 8.75
N SER A 123 -12.67 4.80 8.92
CA SER A 123 -12.37 5.95 9.77
C SER A 123 -13.15 7.20 9.35
N GLY A 124 -13.91 7.76 10.29
CA GLY A 124 -14.75 8.94 10.09
C GLY A 124 -15.93 8.75 9.14
N LEU A 125 -16.29 7.50 8.79
CA LEU A 125 -17.44 7.17 7.95
C LEU A 125 -18.59 6.52 8.74
N ASP A 126 -18.28 5.69 9.73
CA ASP A 126 -19.26 4.87 10.45
C ASP A 126 -19.45 5.26 11.93
N GLY A 127 -18.59 6.13 12.47
CA GLY A 127 -18.62 6.56 13.87
C GLY A 127 -18.18 5.51 14.89
N HIS A 128 -17.65 4.36 14.46
CA HIS A 128 -17.19 3.29 15.37
C HIS A 128 -15.74 3.47 15.85
N GLY A 129 -14.94 4.26 15.13
CA GLY A 129 -13.56 4.57 15.50
C GLY A 129 -13.47 5.58 16.64
N VAL A 130 -12.39 5.49 17.43
CA VAL A 130 -12.09 6.44 18.51
C VAL A 130 -11.69 7.80 17.94
N ARG A 131 -11.01 7.83 16.79
CA ARG A 131 -10.52 9.07 16.17
C ARG A 131 -10.53 9.03 14.65
N ASP A 132 -11.05 10.06 14.00
CA ASP A 132 -10.88 10.20 12.53
C ASP A 132 -9.39 10.41 12.16
N VAL A 133 -8.81 9.44 11.46
CA VAL A 133 -7.40 9.47 11.03
C VAL A 133 -7.21 10.00 9.61
N ARG A 134 -8.28 10.30 8.87
CA ARG A 134 -8.19 10.81 7.48
C ARG A 134 -7.36 12.10 7.37
N PRO A 135 -7.46 13.09 8.29
CA PRO A 135 -6.60 14.26 8.26
C PRO A 135 -5.11 13.91 8.44
N TRP A 136 -4.80 12.92 9.29
CA TRP A 136 -3.43 12.46 9.50
C TRP A 136 -2.90 11.67 8.30
N LEU A 137 -3.75 10.89 7.64
CA LEU A 137 -3.42 10.21 6.38
C LEU A 137 -2.97 11.21 5.32
N THR A 138 -3.76 12.25 5.07
CA THR A 138 -3.41 13.29 4.09
C THR A 138 -2.13 14.04 4.47
N ALA A 139 -1.97 14.39 5.75
CA ALA A 139 -0.77 15.09 6.22
C ALA A 139 0.50 14.23 6.12
N LEU A 140 0.41 12.94 6.48
CA LEU A 140 1.52 11.99 6.36
C LEU A 140 1.91 11.78 4.90
N ASP A 141 0.93 11.61 4.01
CA ASP A 141 1.20 11.43 2.58
C ASP A 141 1.93 12.63 1.98
N ALA A 142 1.47 13.84 2.29
CA ALA A 142 2.12 15.08 1.87
C ALA A 142 3.55 15.20 2.44
N ALA A 143 3.75 14.90 3.72
CA ALA A 143 5.06 14.93 4.36
C ALA A 143 6.05 13.91 3.75
N LEU A 144 5.56 12.73 3.38
CA LEU A 144 6.36 11.72 2.68
C LEU A 144 6.77 12.20 1.29
N CYS A 145 5.87 12.81 0.53
CA CYS A 145 6.17 13.35 -0.81
C CYS A 145 7.12 14.55 -0.77
N ALA A 146 7.13 15.32 0.32
CA ALA A 146 8.02 16.45 0.51
C ALA A 146 9.43 16.05 1.03
N SER A 147 9.63 14.80 1.43
CA SER A 147 10.84 14.36 2.12
C SER A 147 11.80 13.61 1.18
N THR A 148 12.95 14.22 0.91
CA THR A 148 14.05 13.55 0.17
C THR A 148 14.58 12.32 0.90
N ALA A 149 14.57 12.33 2.24
CA ALA A 149 14.97 11.18 3.04
C ALA A 149 13.98 10.01 2.92
N ALA A 150 12.69 10.27 2.69
CA ALA A 150 11.69 9.22 2.55
C ALA A 150 11.91 8.35 1.30
N VAL A 151 12.57 8.88 0.26
CA VAL A 151 12.95 8.15 -0.96
C VAL A 151 13.83 6.93 -0.64
N THR A 152 14.71 7.03 0.37
CA THR A 152 15.71 5.99 0.69
C THR A 152 15.19 4.85 1.55
N LEU A 153 14.00 5.00 2.14
CA LEU A 153 13.36 3.93 2.92
C LEU A 153 13.20 2.64 2.06
N SER A 154 13.07 1.47 2.69
CA SER A 154 12.82 0.23 1.94
C SER A 154 11.37 0.17 1.44
N GLY A 155 11.10 -0.38 0.26
CA GLY A 155 9.73 -0.71 -0.18
C GLY A 155 8.96 -1.67 0.74
N ARG A 156 9.66 -2.32 1.68
CA ARG A 156 9.06 -3.14 2.75
C ARG A 156 8.59 -2.33 3.96
N PHE A 157 9.00 -1.07 4.08
CA PHE A 157 8.55 -0.19 5.17
C PHE A 157 7.08 0.19 4.94
N LEU A 158 6.29 0.13 6.01
CA LEU A 158 4.85 0.36 6.00
C LEU A 158 4.50 1.37 7.09
N PHE A 159 3.63 2.33 6.77
CA PHE A 159 2.97 3.18 7.75
C PHE A 159 1.55 2.66 7.99
N ALA A 160 1.11 2.72 9.24
CA ALA A 160 -0.20 2.28 9.69
C ALA A 160 -0.86 3.38 10.53
N LEU A 161 -2.11 3.71 10.22
CA LEU A 161 -2.94 4.65 10.97
C LEU A 161 -4.23 3.94 11.40
N ASP A 162 -4.26 3.45 12.63
CA ASP A 162 -5.44 2.83 13.23
C ASP A 162 -6.29 3.89 13.93
N ASP A 163 -7.60 3.84 13.73
CA ASP A 163 -8.55 4.78 14.33
C ASP A 163 -8.97 4.41 15.77
N GLY A 164 -8.35 3.39 16.35
CA GLY A 164 -8.59 2.84 17.69
C GLY A 164 -9.41 1.55 17.68
N ARG A 165 -9.86 1.07 16.51
CA ARG A 165 -10.64 -0.17 16.38
C ARG A 165 -9.80 -1.44 16.21
N GLY A 166 -8.50 -1.31 15.97
CA GLY A 166 -7.58 -2.45 15.85
C GLY A 166 -7.74 -3.26 14.57
N ASP A 167 -8.09 -2.61 13.46
CA ASP A 167 -8.33 -3.25 12.16
C ASP A 167 -7.18 -3.08 11.14
N VAL A 168 -6.07 -2.47 11.57
CA VAL A 168 -4.88 -2.23 10.72
C VAL A 168 -3.73 -3.24 10.96
N ALA A 169 -3.96 -4.30 11.74
CA ALA A 169 -2.94 -5.30 12.14
C ALA A 169 -2.74 -6.45 11.14
#